data_AF-A0A359KNB3-F1
#
_entry.id   AF-A0A359KNB3-F1
#
_cell.length_a   1.000
_cell.length_b   1.000
_cell.length_c   1.000
_cell.angle_alpha   90.00
_cell.angle_beta   90.00
_cell.angle_gamma   90.00
#
_symmetry.space_group_name_H-M   'P 1'
#
loop_
_entity.id
_entity.type
_entity.pdbx_description
1 polymer ?
#
loop_
_entity_poly.entity_id
_entity_poly.type
_entity_poly.pdbx_seq_one_letter_code
_entity_poly.pdbx_strand_id
1 'polypeptide(L)'
;LPGYMPLFNNRQMADLFRDNFLSFYGESDWEETGHKTGSTDMGDIAHIMPALHPHVRGFSGTGHGTDWAIEDKYQAYILPAKLMAMTVIDLLAGNAEIAKHILETTKPPMTKD
;
A
#
# COMPACT_ATOMS: atom_id res chain seq x y z
N LEU A 1 -18.57 -11.43 -14.10
CA LEU A 1 -17.90 -11.34 -12.78
C LEU A 1 -18.56 -10.22 -12.01
N PRO A 2 -18.92 -10.40 -10.73
CA PRO A 2 -19.18 -9.23 -9.88
C PRO A 2 -17.93 -8.33 -9.93
N GLY A 3 -18.13 -7.01 -9.89
CA GLY A 3 -17.01 -6.06 -9.93
C GLY A 3 -16.16 -6.12 -8.65
N TYR A 4 -14.94 -5.59 -8.70
CA TYR A 4 -14.07 -5.49 -7.54
C TYR A 4 -14.62 -4.50 -6.51
N MET A 5 -14.47 -4.82 -5.23
CA MET A 5 -14.93 -3.96 -4.14
C MET A 5 -14.06 -2.68 -4.03
N PRO A 6 -14.56 -1.62 -3.38
CA PRO A 6 -13.77 -0.41 -3.15
C PRO A 6 -12.47 -0.69 -2.37
N LEU A 7 -11.38 -0.01 -2.74
CA LEU A 7 -10.12 -0.11 -2.00
C LEU A 7 -10.16 0.74 -0.73
N PHE A 8 -9.84 0.12 0.41
CA PHE A 8 -9.58 0.81 1.68
C PHE A 8 -8.18 0.44 2.17
N ASN A 9 -7.33 1.45 2.36
CA ASN A 9 -6.02 1.25 2.94
C ASN A 9 -6.11 1.35 4.46
N ASN A 10 -5.56 0.37 5.18
CA ASN A 10 -5.43 0.44 6.62
C ASN A 10 -4.50 1.59 6.99
N ARG A 11 -5.01 2.55 7.78
CA ARG A 11 -4.26 3.78 8.11
C ARG A 11 -2.97 3.49 8.86
N GLN A 12 -2.99 2.59 9.83
CA GLN A 12 -1.80 2.25 10.63
C GLN A 12 -0.72 1.61 9.77
N MET A 13 -1.09 0.71 8.85
CA MET A 13 -0.15 0.15 7.87
C MET A 13 0.41 1.22 6.93
N ALA A 14 -0.42 2.19 6.51
CA ALA A 14 0.01 3.30 5.67
C ALA A 14 1.01 4.22 6.40
N ASP A 15 0.79 4.48 7.69
CA ASP A 15 1.71 5.27 8.52
C ASP A 15 3.07 4.58 8.65
N LEU A 16 3.13 3.25 8.89
CA LEU A 16 4.38 2.49 8.89
C LEU A 16 5.11 2.58 7.54
N PHE A 17 4.37 2.42 6.43
CA PHE A 17 4.95 2.53 5.09
C PHE A 17 5.51 3.94 4.83
N ARG A 18 4.78 4.98 5.26
CA ARG A 18 5.20 6.37 5.16
C ARG A 18 6.45 6.64 5.97
N ASP A 19 6.52 6.21 7.22
CA ASP A 19 7.68 6.41 8.08
C ASP A 19 8.93 5.72 7.51
N ASN A 20 8.76 4.53 6.93
CA ASN A 20 9.82 3.86 6.19
C ASN A 20 10.25 4.63 4.94
N PHE A 21 9.30 5.22 4.20
CA PHE A 21 9.61 6.08 3.05
C PHE A 21 10.41 7.32 3.46
N LEU A 22 10.06 7.93 4.59
CA LEU A 22 10.74 9.12 5.12
C LEU A 22 12.16 8.84 5.64
N SER A 23 12.56 7.56 5.75
CA SER A 23 13.97 7.20 5.99
C SER A 23 14.86 7.37 4.75
N PHE A 24 14.25 7.45 3.55
CA PHE A 24 14.95 7.61 2.27
C PHE A 24 14.72 8.96 1.61
N TYR A 25 13.54 9.57 1.81
CA TYR A 25 13.06 10.77 1.12
C TYR A 25 12.43 11.78 2.09
N GLY A 26 12.20 13.00 1.62
CA GLY A 26 11.60 14.05 2.44
C GLY A 26 10.08 14.02 2.44
N GLU A 27 9.47 14.73 3.38
CA GLU A 27 8.01 14.94 3.43
C GLU A 27 7.47 15.54 2.12
N SER A 28 8.26 16.39 1.46
CA SER A 28 7.92 17.00 0.18
C SER A 28 7.72 15.99 -0.96
N ASP A 29 8.22 14.75 -0.80
CA ASP A 29 8.11 13.69 -1.79
C ASP A 29 6.94 12.73 -1.50
N TRP A 30 6.27 12.88 -0.36
CA TRP A 30 5.11 12.08 0.05
C TRP A 30 3.78 12.76 -0.35
N GLU A 31 2.80 11.96 -0.77
CA GLU A 31 1.47 12.44 -1.13
C GLU A 31 0.37 11.47 -0.68
N GLU A 32 -0.65 12.00 0.00
CA GLU A 32 -1.90 11.29 0.29
C GLU A 32 -2.88 11.50 -0.86
N THR A 33 -2.92 10.57 -1.81
CA THR A 33 -3.68 10.76 -3.06
C THR A 33 -5.21 10.67 -2.91
N GLY A 34 -5.71 10.31 -1.73
CA GLY A 34 -7.15 10.14 -1.48
C GLY A 34 -7.80 9.08 -2.38
N HIS A 35 -9.08 9.29 -2.69
CA HIS A 35 -9.85 8.40 -3.56
C HIS A 35 -9.42 8.53 -5.04
N LYS A 36 -9.28 7.40 -5.74
CA LYS A 36 -8.94 7.33 -7.16
C LYS A 36 -9.95 6.46 -7.91
N THR A 37 -10.11 6.71 -9.21
CA THR A 37 -11.06 6.01 -10.10
C THR A 37 -10.49 4.73 -10.74
N GLY A 38 -9.36 4.23 -10.22
CA GLY A 38 -8.76 2.97 -10.68
C GLY A 38 -9.58 1.75 -10.25
N SER A 39 -9.23 0.58 -10.80
CA SER A 39 -9.89 -0.69 -10.49
C SER A 39 -8.84 -1.74 -10.11
N THR A 40 -9.00 -2.37 -8.95
CA THR A 40 -8.09 -3.40 -8.44
C THR A 40 -8.86 -4.39 -7.57
N ASP A 41 -8.50 -5.66 -7.68
CA ASP A 41 -8.97 -6.77 -6.84
C ASP A 41 -8.52 -6.66 -5.37
N MET A 42 -7.51 -5.85 -5.06
CA MET A 42 -7.08 -5.59 -3.67
C MET A 42 -8.18 -4.99 -2.79
N GLY A 43 -9.22 -4.39 -3.38
CA GLY A 43 -10.40 -3.98 -2.64
C GLY A 43 -11.14 -5.15 -1.98
N ASP A 44 -11.15 -6.33 -2.62
CA ASP A 44 -11.78 -7.53 -2.07
C ASP A 44 -11.05 -8.00 -0.80
N ILE A 45 -9.72 -7.93 -0.81
CA ILE A 45 -8.90 -8.24 0.37
C ILE A 45 -9.12 -7.21 1.49
N ALA A 46 -9.13 -5.91 1.14
CA ALA A 46 -9.37 -4.83 2.10
C ALA A 46 -10.74 -4.90 2.79
N HIS A 47 -11.71 -5.62 2.21
CA HIS A 47 -13.03 -5.82 2.81
C HIS A 47 -13.05 -6.90 3.89
N ILE A 48 -12.12 -7.85 3.88
CA ILE A 48 -12.11 -9.00 4.81
C ILE A 48 -10.95 -8.97 5.82
N MET A 49 -9.93 -8.14 5.60
CA MET A 49 -8.80 -7.97 6.52
C MET A 49 -8.10 -6.62 6.34
N PRO A 50 -7.27 -6.17 7.31
CA PRO A 50 -6.38 -5.03 7.10
C PRO A 50 -5.49 -5.24 5.88
N ALA A 51 -5.47 -4.28 4.97
CA ALA A 51 -4.67 -4.32 3.75
C ALA A 51 -4.09 -2.95 3.42
N LEU A 52 -3.01 -2.93 2.66
CA LEU A 52 -2.38 -1.72 2.14
C LEU A 52 -2.00 -1.94 0.67
N HIS A 53 -2.32 -0.96 -0.17
CA HIS A 53 -1.97 -0.89 -1.58
C HIS A 53 -1.34 0.48 -1.87
N PRO A 54 -0.04 0.66 -1.55
CA PRO A 54 0.66 1.92 -1.76
C PRO A 54 1.14 2.06 -3.20
N HIS A 55 1.40 3.28 -3.63
CA HIS A 55 2.01 3.57 -4.93
C HIS A 55 3.41 4.15 -4.73
N VAL A 56 4.34 3.76 -5.61
CA VAL A 56 5.69 4.32 -5.67
C VAL A 56 5.91 4.87 -7.08
N ARG A 57 6.66 5.97 -7.19
CA ARG A 57 7.05 6.57 -8.47
C ARG A 57 8.04 5.65 -9.22
N GLY A 58 8.47 6.09 -10.41
CA GLY A 58 9.40 5.33 -11.28
C GLY A 58 8.82 4.98 -12.64
N PHE A 59 7.64 5.51 -12.96
CA PHE A 59 6.93 5.31 -14.22
C PHE A 59 6.54 6.65 -14.84
N SER A 60 6.54 6.70 -16.17
CA SER A 60 6.12 7.85 -16.97
C SER A 60 5.02 7.46 -17.96
N GLY A 61 4.35 8.45 -18.54
CA GLY A 61 3.29 8.26 -19.53
C GLY A 61 1.92 7.94 -18.92
N THR A 62 0.95 7.62 -19.78
CA THR A 62 -0.43 7.34 -19.35
C THR A 62 -0.57 5.89 -18.87
N GLY A 63 -1.20 5.67 -17.72
CA GLY A 63 -1.52 4.30 -17.27
C GLY A 63 -2.35 3.55 -18.32
N HIS A 64 -1.87 2.37 -18.73
CA HIS A 64 -2.40 1.59 -19.87
C HIS A 64 -2.27 2.23 -21.27
N GLY A 65 -1.54 3.35 -21.39
CA GLY A 65 -1.22 3.98 -22.65
C GLY A 65 -0.03 3.32 -23.35
N THR A 66 0.11 3.60 -24.65
CA THR A 66 1.26 3.13 -25.46
C THR A 66 2.56 3.85 -25.14
N ASP A 67 2.48 4.98 -24.44
CA ASP A 67 3.59 5.80 -23.96
C ASP A 67 4.07 5.41 -22.55
N TRP A 68 3.41 4.44 -21.92
CA TRP A 68 3.77 3.99 -20.58
C TRP A 68 5.15 3.33 -20.57
N ALA A 69 6.01 3.77 -19.64
CA ALA A 69 7.35 3.24 -19.49
C ALA A 69 7.83 3.26 -18.04
N ILE A 70 8.78 2.36 -17.74
CA ILE A 70 9.62 2.48 -16.54
C ILE A 70 10.64 3.58 -16.80
N GLU A 71 10.57 4.65 -16.02
CA GLU A 71 11.47 5.81 -16.10
C GLU A 71 12.68 5.64 -15.17
N ASP A 72 12.45 5.14 -13.97
CA ASP A 72 13.49 4.88 -12.97
C ASP A 72 13.33 3.46 -12.41
N LYS A 73 14.26 2.57 -12.80
CA LYS A 73 14.25 1.16 -12.38
C LYS A 73 14.48 0.97 -10.88
N TYR A 74 15.22 1.87 -10.23
CA TYR A 74 15.42 1.77 -8.79
C TYR A 74 14.11 2.08 -8.06
N GLN A 75 13.44 3.17 -8.44
CA GLN A 75 12.15 3.53 -7.86
C GLN A 75 11.04 2.54 -8.24
N ALA A 76 11.04 2.01 -9.46
CA ALA A 76 10.02 1.06 -9.91
C ALA A 76 10.16 -0.33 -9.26
N TYR A 77 11.37 -0.78 -8.91
CA TYR A 77 11.60 -2.16 -8.47
C TYR A 77 12.19 -2.29 -7.07
N ILE A 78 13.24 -1.54 -6.77
CA ILE A 78 14.05 -1.75 -5.56
C ILE A 78 13.46 -1.00 -4.37
N LEU A 79 13.05 0.25 -4.57
CA LEU A 79 12.44 1.05 -3.53
C LEU A 79 11.14 0.41 -2.97
N PRO A 80 10.13 0.03 -3.79
CA PRO A 80 8.92 -0.59 -3.26
C PRO A 80 9.20 -1.92 -2.55
N ALA A 81 10.16 -2.72 -3.04
CA ALA A 81 10.55 -3.95 -2.37
C ALA A 81 11.14 -3.67 -0.98
N LYS A 82 12.01 -2.66 -0.84
CA LYS A 82 12.55 -2.25 0.46
C LYS A 82 11.46 -1.74 1.40
N LEU A 83 10.59 -0.84 0.92
CA LEU A 83 9.54 -0.25 1.73
C LEU A 83 8.56 -1.32 2.24
N MET A 84 8.11 -2.22 1.36
CA MET A 84 7.27 -3.35 1.77
C MET A 84 7.97 -4.29 2.75
N ALA A 85 9.26 -4.60 2.54
CA ALA A 85 10.01 -5.44 3.47
C ALA A 85 10.18 -4.80 4.85
N MET A 86 10.44 -3.49 4.91
CA MET A 86 10.52 -2.74 6.16
C MET A 86 9.17 -2.71 6.88
N THR A 87 8.07 -2.45 6.15
CA THR A 87 6.72 -2.52 6.73
C THR A 87 6.41 -3.91 7.28
N VAL A 88 6.81 -4.99 6.59
CA VAL A 88 6.66 -6.36 7.11
C VAL A 88 7.48 -6.57 8.38
N ILE A 89 8.71 -6.04 8.45
CA ILE A 89 9.54 -6.10 9.66
C ILE A 89 8.84 -5.37 10.81
N ASP A 90 8.36 -4.13 10.61
CA ASP A 90 7.68 -3.36 11.66
C ASP A 90 6.44 -4.08 12.17
N LEU A 91 5.67 -4.72 11.27
CA LEU A 91 4.47 -5.47 11.62
C LEU A 91 4.78 -6.72 12.46
N LEU A 92 5.87 -7.43 12.16
CA LEU A 92 6.14 -8.77 12.67
C LEU A 92 7.23 -8.85 13.75
N ALA A 93 8.10 -7.84 13.85
CA ALA A 93 9.08 -7.73 14.92
C ALA A 93 8.39 -7.63 16.29
N GLY A 94 9.13 -7.94 17.36
CA GLY A 94 8.58 -7.89 18.72
C GLY A 94 7.35 -8.78 18.90
N ASN A 95 7.42 -10.04 18.46
CA ASN A 95 6.30 -10.99 18.53
C ASN A 95 5.01 -10.48 17.85
N ALA A 96 5.16 -9.70 16.77
CA ALA A 96 4.09 -9.14 15.97
C ALA A 96 3.08 -8.30 16.77
N GLU A 97 3.52 -7.59 17.82
CA GLU A 97 2.68 -6.74 18.65
C GLU A 97 1.88 -5.72 17.83
N ILE A 98 2.52 -5.06 16.85
CA ILE A 98 1.87 -4.08 15.98
C ILE A 98 0.83 -4.75 15.08
N ALA A 99 1.16 -5.87 14.41
CA ALA A 99 0.20 -6.57 13.57
C ALA A 99 -1.02 -7.07 14.36
N LYS A 100 -0.80 -7.62 15.57
CA LYS A 100 -1.88 -8.05 16.46
C LYS A 100 -2.76 -6.88 16.86
N HIS A 101 -2.16 -5.74 17.22
CA HIS A 101 -2.92 -4.53 17.53
C HIS A 101 -3.77 -4.05 16.35
N ILE A 102 -3.22 -4.06 15.12
CA ILE A 102 -3.96 -3.69 13.91
C ILE A 102 -5.13 -4.65 13.68
N LEU A 103 -4.93 -5.96 13.86
CA LEU A 103 -5.98 -6.97 13.73
C LEU A 103 -7.09 -6.78 14.77
N GLU A 104 -6.75 -6.42 16.00
CA GLU A 104 -7.70 -6.18 17.09
C GLU A 104 -8.50 -4.88 16.92
N THR A 105 -7.87 -3.84 16.37
CA THR A 105 -8.46 -2.49 16.25
C THR A 105 -9.14 -2.22 14.92
N THR A 106 -8.82 -2.99 13.88
CA THR A 106 -9.45 -2.84 12.57
C THR A 106 -10.70 -3.71 12.49
N LYS A 107 -11.81 -3.12 12.03
CA LYS A 107 -13.04 -3.84 11.73
C LYS A 107 -13.27 -3.87 10.21
N PRO A 108 -12.89 -4.95 9.51
CA PRO A 108 -13.21 -5.10 8.10
C PRO A 108 -14.73 -5.05 7.86
N PRO A 109 -15.20 -4.45 6.74
CA PRO A 109 -16.63 -4.39 6.41
C PRO A 109 -17.31 -5.75 6.25
N MET A 110 -16.54 -6.79 5.92
CA MET A 110 -17.03 -8.13 5.61
C MET A 110 -16.18 -9.20 6.30
N THR A 111 -16.71 -10.42 6.26
CA THR A 111 -15.98 -11.65 6.55
C THR A 111 -15.68 -12.40 5.26
N LYS A 112 -14.75 -13.37 5.32
CA LYS A 112 -14.47 -14.27 4.20
C LYS A 112 -15.66 -15.18 3.86
N ASP A 113 -16.45 -15.52 4.87
CA ASP A 113 -17.67 -16.33 4.78
C ASP A 113 -18.90 -15.43 4.60
#